data_AF-A0A958F8P6-F1
#
_entry.id   AF-A0A958F8P6-F1
#
_cell.length_a   1.000
_cell.length_b   1.000
_cell.length_c   1.000
_cell.angle_alpha   90.00
_cell.angle_beta   90.00
_cell.angle_gamma   90.00
#
_symmetry.space_group_name_H-M   'P 1'
#
loop_
_entity.id
_entity.type
_entity.pdbx_description
1 polymer ?
#
loop_
_entity_poly.entity_id
_entity_poly.type
_entity_poly.pdbx_seq_one_letter_code
_entity_poly.pdbx_strand_id
1 'polypeptide(L)'
;CVIFFSTSTMFSYSYYGTKCLGFLIGAERQHLYNYIYVTLMVVAAVASLDAAVSLIDGMYALMAIPTMTSALLLAPKVMGAARVYFDKMRDTERNQFYG
;
A
#
# COMPACT_ATOMS: atom_id res chain seq x y z
N CYS A 1 -4.72 21.37 11.75
CA CYS A 1 -3.79 20.23 11.89
C CYS A 1 -4.50 18.90 11.61
N VAL A 2 -5.54 18.55 12.37
CA VAL A 2 -6.27 17.27 12.23
C VAL A 2 -7.00 17.10 10.90
N ILE A 3 -7.55 18.17 10.33
CA ILE A 3 -8.26 18.12 9.04
C ILE A 3 -7.30 17.73 7.92
N PHE A 4 -6.19 18.45 7.77
CA PHE A 4 -5.15 18.12 6.78
C PHE A 4 -4.59 16.71 6.94
N PHE A 5 -4.35 16.27 8.18
CA PHE A 5 -3.88 14.91 8.45
C PHE A 5 -4.91 13.84 8.04
N SER A 6 -6.17 14.04 8.40
CA SER A 6 -7.26 13.11 8.08
C SER A 6 -7.53 13.07 6.58
N THR A 7 -7.53 14.21 5.89
CA THR A 7 -7.71 14.29 4.45
C THR A 7 -6.57 13.59 3.69
N SER A 8 -5.31 13.79 4.08
CA SER A 8 -4.17 13.08 3.49
C SER A 8 -4.27 11.55 3.68
N THR A 9 -4.77 11.12 4.85
CA THR A 9 -5.01 9.70 5.14
C THR A 9 -6.10 9.14 4.24
N MET A 10 -7.25 9.83 4.12
CA MET A 10 -8.34 9.43 3.22
C MET A 10 -7.89 9.30 1.77
N PHE A 11 -7.13 10.28 1.26
CA PHE A 11 -6.57 10.22 -0.10
C PHE A 11 -5.65 9.01 -0.29
N SER A 12 -4.79 8.72 0.70
CA SER A 12 -3.92 7.55 0.67
C SER A 12 -4.73 6.26 0.58
N TYR A 13 -5.76 6.09 1.42
CA TYR A 13 -6.64 4.92 1.40
C TYR A 13 -7.43 4.78 0.10
N SER A 14 -7.93 5.89 -0.47
CA SER A 14 -8.59 5.88 -1.78
C SER A 14 -7.65 5.39 -2.88
N TYR A 15 -6.40 5.88 -2.91
CA TYR A 15 -5.41 5.45 -3.89
C TYR A 15 -5.04 3.96 -3.76
N TYR A 16 -4.71 3.50 -2.54
CA TYR A 16 -4.41 2.09 -2.29
C TYR A 16 -5.59 1.19 -2.66
N GLY A 17 -6.79 1.65 -2.33
CA GLY A 17 -8.05 1.01 -2.67
C GLY A 17 -8.27 0.80 -4.16
N THR A 18 -8.14 1.86 -4.96
CA THR A 18 -8.30 1.78 -6.42
C THR A 18 -7.27 0.83 -7.05
N LYS A 19 -6.03 0.82 -6.54
CA LYS A 19 -4.98 -0.09 -7.04
C LYS A 19 -5.26 -1.54 -6.67
N CYS A 20 -5.66 -1.81 -5.44
CA CYS A 20 -5.98 -3.17 -5.00
C CYS A 20 -7.22 -3.73 -5.73
N LEU A 21 -8.27 -2.92 -5.87
CA LEU A 21 -9.46 -3.32 -6.62
C LEU A 21 -9.16 -3.48 -8.12
N GLY A 22 -8.33 -2.60 -8.69
CA GLY A 22 -7.87 -2.71 -10.07
C GLY A 22 -7.05 -3.98 -10.34
N PHE A 23 -6.30 -4.47 -9.36
CA PHE A 23 -5.61 -5.76 -9.43
C PHE A 23 -6.58 -6.95 -9.36
N LEU A 24 -7.66 -6.84 -8.58
CA LEU A 24 -8.62 -7.92 -8.37
C LEU A 24 -9.68 -8.05 -9.49
N ILE A 25 -10.20 -6.92 -9.99
CA ILE A 25 -11.34 -6.85 -10.93
C ILE A 25 -10.90 -6.40 -12.34
N GLY A 26 -9.67 -5.89 -12.50
CA GLY A 26 -9.14 -5.39 -13.76
C GLY A 26 -9.19 -3.85 -13.86
N ALA A 27 -8.19 -3.27 -14.52
CA ALA A 27 -7.93 -1.82 -14.58
C ALA A 27 -9.04 -0.97 -15.23
N GLU A 28 -9.95 -1.61 -15.98
CA GLU A 28 -10.99 -0.92 -16.76
C GLU A 28 -12.10 -0.30 -15.85
N ARG A 29 -12.36 -0.91 -14.69
CA ARG A 29 -13.46 -0.52 -13.78
C ARG A 29 -13.02 0.43 -12.65
N GLN A 30 -11.84 1.06 -12.76
CA GLN A 30 -11.28 1.94 -11.71
C GLN A 30 -12.24 3.05 -11.25
N HIS A 31 -13.08 3.56 -12.14
CA HIS A 31 -14.02 4.64 -11.85
C HIS A 31 -15.18 4.23 -10.93
N LEU A 32 -15.58 2.94 -10.92
CA LEU A 32 -16.57 2.43 -9.97
C LEU A 32 -16.05 2.46 -8.52
N TYR A 33 -14.72 2.35 -8.32
CA TYR A 33 -14.13 2.33 -6.99
C TYR A 33 -14.39 3.64 -6.23
N ASN A 34 -14.34 4.78 -6.93
CA ASN A 34 -14.60 6.09 -6.31
C ASN A 34 -16.03 6.19 -5.75
N TYR A 35 -17.03 5.65 -6.46
CA TYR A 35 -18.42 5.63 -5.97
C TYR A 35 -18.56 4.75 -4.72
N ILE A 36 -18.00 3.54 -4.74
CA ILE A 36 -18.02 2.63 -3.60
C ILE A 36 -17.30 3.25 -2.39
N TYR A 37 -16.15 3.89 -2.62
CA TYR A 37 -15.36 4.54 -1.58
C TYR A 37 -16.13 5.68 -0.89
N VAL A 38 -16.81 6.54 -1.66
CA VAL A 38 -17.63 7.62 -1.10
C VAL A 38 -18.81 7.06 -0.28
N THR A 39 -19.48 6.01 -0.77
CA THR A 39 -20.57 5.37 -0.01
C THR A 39 -20.06 4.75 1.30
N LEU A 40 -18.93 4.05 1.27
CA LEU A 40 -18.30 3.48 2.46
C LEU A 40 -17.88 4.55 3.47
N MET A 41 -17.41 5.72 3.01
CA MET A 41 -17.09 6.84 3.89
C MET A 41 -18.31 7.34 4.67
N VAL A 42 -19.49 7.42 4.04
CA VAL A 42 -20.71 7.82 4.73
C VAL A 42 -21.10 6.79 5.78
N VAL A 43 -21.00 5.50 5.47
CA VAL A 43 -21.27 4.42 6.42
C VAL A 43 -20.28 4.44 7.59
N ALA A 44 -19.00 4.65 7.31
CA ALA A 44 -17.95 4.74 8.32
C ALA A 44 -18.15 5.93 9.28
N ALA A 45 -18.71 7.05 8.80
CA ALA A 45 -19.00 8.22 9.63
C ALA A 45 -20.12 7.96 10.66
N VAL A 46 -21.00 6.99 10.40
CA VAL A 46 -22.12 6.62 11.30
C VAL A 46 -21.77 5.41 12.19
N ALA A 47 -20.71 4.68 11.85
CA ALA A 47 -20.25 3.53 12.62
C ALA A 47 -19.68 3.93 13.99
N SER A 48 -19.86 3.06 14.99
CA SER A 48 -19.24 3.24 16.31
C SER A 48 -17.73 3.05 16.24
N LEU A 49 -16.99 3.89 16.98
CA LEU A 49 -15.53 3.91 16.95
C LEU A 49 -14.90 2.58 17.38
N ASP A 50 -15.47 1.91 18.38
CA ASP A 50 -15.02 0.61 18.88
C ASP A 50 -15.16 -0.51 17.82
N ALA A 51 -16.30 -0.53 17.12
CA ALA A 51 -16.54 -1.45 16.02
C ALA A 51 -15.61 -1.19 14.83
N ALA A 52 -15.36 0.09 14.51
CA ALA A 52 -14.46 0.48 13.43
C ALA A 52 -13.01 0.05 13.70
N VAL A 53 -12.51 0.26 14.93
CA VAL A 53 -11.16 -0.14 15.32
C VAL A 53 -11.01 -1.66 15.30
N SER A 54 -11.97 -2.39 15.88
CA SER A 54 -11.95 -3.86 15.90
C SER A 54 -11.98 -4.47 14.50
N LEU A 55 -12.74 -3.86 13.58
CA LEU A 55 -12.78 -4.28 12.18
C LEU A 55 -11.43 -4.06 11.49
N ILE A 56 -10.83 -2.88 11.68
CA ILE A 56 -9.54 -2.52 11.10
C ILE A 56 -8.42 -3.44 11.61
N ASP A 57 -8.40 -3.74 12.91
CA ASP A 57 -7.43 -4.67 13.50
C ASP A 57 -7.55 -6.07 12.88
N GLY A 58 -8.79 -6.55 12.66
CA GLY A 58 -9.05 -7.80 11.94
C GLY A 58 -8.55 -7.77 10.49
N MET A 59 -8.76 -6.67 9.78
CA MET A 59 -8.26 -6.50 8.40
C MET A 59 -6.73 -6.46 8.35
N TYR A 60 -6.06 -5.79 9.29
CA TYR A 60 -4.60 -5.78 9.37
C TYR A 60 -4.03 -7.15 9.71
N ALA A 61 -4.66 -7.90 10.63
CA ALA A 61 -4.25 -9.27 10.93
C ALA A 61 -4.36 -10.17 9.68
N LEU A 62 -5.46 -10.05 8.92
CA LEU A 62 -5.67 -10.76 7.66
C LEU A 62 -4.64 -10.38 6.59
N MET A 63 -4.28 -9.10 6.48
CA MET A 63 -3.26 -8.61 5.53
C MET A 63 -1.83 -9.00 5.93
N ALA A 64 -1.55 -9.10 7.23
CA ALA A 64 -0.21 -9.40 7.76
C ALA A 64 0.24 -10.81 7.36
N ILE A 65 -0.66 -11.80 7.40
CA ILE A 65 -0.35 -13.20 7.06
C ILE A 65 0.24 -13.33 5.64
N PRO A 66 -0.46 -12.95 4.55
CA PRO A 66 0.06 -13.10 3.19
C PRO A 66 1.28 -12.21 2.91
N THR A 67 1.32 -11.01 3.50
CA THR A 67 2.45 -10.07 3.32
C THR A 67 3.73 -10.65 3.94
N MET A 68 3.65 -11.14 5.18
CA MET A 68 4.79 -11.73 5.88
C MET A 68 5.27 -13.01 5.20
N THR A 69 4.34 -13.89 4.79
CA THR A 69 4.69 -15.11 4.04
C THR A 69 5.39 -14.78 2.72
N SER A 70 4.87 -13.81 1.96
CA SER A 70 5.48 -13.37 0.70
C SER A 70 6.86 -12.77 0.93
N ALA A 71 7.02 -11.93 1.95
CA ALA A 71 8.28 -11.30 2.30
C ALA A 71 9.35 -12.33 2.68
N LEU A 72 9.02 -13.34 3.48
CA LEU A 72 9.96 -14.39 3.86
C LEU A 72 10.41 -15.25 2.66
N LEU A 73 9.49 -15.57 1.75
CA LEU A 73 9.81 -16.32 0.53
C LEU A 73 10.64 -15.49 -0.46
N LEU A 74 10.38 -14.19 -0.58
CA LEU A 74 11.11 -13.30 -1.48
C LEU A 74 12.41 -12.74 -0.87
N ALA A 75 12.58 -12.75 0.45
CA ALA A 75 13.76 -12.23 1.15
C ALA A 75 15.10 -12.63 0.50
N PRO A 76 15.40 -13.92 0.21
CA PRO A 76 16.67 -14.29 -0.41
C PRO A 76 16.79 -13.77 -1.86
N LYS A 77 15.68 -13.70 -2.61
CA LYS A 77 15.67 -13.16 -3.98
C LYS A 77 15.89 -11.64 -4.00
N VAL A 78 15.25 -10.92 -3.08
CA VAL A 78 15.41 -9.47 -2.91
C VAL A 78 16.83 -9.13 -2.49
N MET A 79 17.43 -9.88 -1.57
CA MET A 79 18.83 -9.67 -1.18
C MET A 79 19.81 -9.86 -2.35
N GLY A 80 19.56 -10.86 -3.20
CA GLY A 80 20.33 -11.04 -4.43
C GLY A 80 20.21 -9.86 -5.39
N ALA A 81 18.98 -9.39 -5.66
CA ALA A 81 18.72 -8.24 -6.53
C ALA A 81 19.28 -6.93 -5.95
N ALA A 82 19.15 -6.72 -4.64
CA ALA A 82 19.68 -5.56 -3.94
C ALA A 82 21.21 -5.48 -4.07
N ARG A 83 21.91 -6.61 -3.91
CA ARG A 83 23.37 -6.66 -4.08
C ARG A 83 23.78 -6.20 -5.48
N VAL A 84 23.11 -6.68 -6.53
CA VAL A 84 23.35 -6.25 -7.92
C VAL A 84 23.08 -4.76 -8.11
N TYR A 85 22.00 -4.24 -7.53
CA TYR A 85 21.65 -2.82 -7.61
C TYR A 85 22.70 -1.93 -6.96
N PHE A 86 23.12 -2.25 -5.74
CA PHE A 86 24.14 -1.48 -5.02
C PHE A 86 25.53 -1.60 -5.65
N ASP A 87 25.87 -2.73 -6.26
CA ASP A 87 27.16 -2.87 -6.97
C ASP A 87 27.19 -1.99 -8.22
N LYS A 88 26.09 -1.95 -8.98
CA LYS A 88 25.93 -1.02 -10.13
C LYS A 88 25.99 0.45 -9.72
N MET A 89 25.39 0.82 -8.58
CA MET A 89 25.49 2.18 -8.06
C MET A 89 26.93 2.57 -7.77
N ARG A 90 27.67 1.69 -7.08
CA ARG A 90 29.08 1.90 -6.73
C ARG A 90 30.00 1.96 -7.95
N ASP A 91 29.73 1.14 -8.97
CA ASP A 91 30.43 1.22 -10.25
C ASP A 91 30.17 2.55 -10.98
N THR A 92 28.93 3.04 -10.92
CA THR A 92 28.56 4.34 -11.51
C THR A 92 29.25 5.50 -10.79
N GLU A 93 29.26 5.49 -9.45
CA GLU A 93 29.97 6.50 -8.65
C GLU A 93 31.49 6.47 -8.87
N ARG A 94 32.09 5.28 -8.99
CA ARG A 94 33.53 5.14 -9.29
C ARG A 94 33.87 5.66 -10.69
N ASN A 95 33.08 5.33 -11.72
CA ASN A 95 33.33 5.82 -13.08
C ASN A 95 33.17 7.35 -13.21
N GLN A 96 32.35 7.98 -12.37
CA GLN A 96 32.21 9.45 -12.33
C GLN A 96 33.37 10.16 -11.62
N PHE A 97 34.18 9.46 -10.82
CA PHE A 97 35.34 10.03 -10.11
C PHE A 97 36.68 9.87 -10.86
N TYR A 98 36.77 8.91 -11.79
CA TYR A 98 37.96 8.66 -12.62
C TYR A 98 37.85 9.21 -14.06
N GLY A 99 36.73 9.87 -14.40
CA GLY A 99 36.58 10.66 -15.63
C GLY A 99 36.71 12.15 -15.33
#